data_AF-A0A9D7K9D9-F1
#
_entry.id   AF-A0A9D7K9D9-F1
#
_cell.length_a   1.000
_cell.length_b   1.000
_cell.length_c   1.000
_cell.angle_alpha   90.00
_cell.angle_beta   90.00
_cell.angle_gamma   90.00
#
_symmetry.space_group_name_H-M   'P 1'
#
loop_
_entity.id
_entity.type
_entity.pdbx_description
1 polymer ?
#
loop_
_entity_poly.entity_id
_entity_poly.type
_entity_poly.pdbx_seq_one_letter_code
_entity_poly.pdbx_strand_id
1 'polypeptide(L)'
;MLSQDHILEFSKINAPFPQKFIEEVLLKWETEIDEYTEFLPCFSLPVQENYLPLIYWKGGLMKYEFILVTVNKSGQLISRKPIASTIAEGSIIKQSAAYIDEELQITIIAGQNADGSLYDSSLSQKFSMEILYNGEIVLLLDDNFNL
;
A
#
# COMPACT_ATOMS: atom_id res chain seq x y z
N MET A 1 4.77 -7.23 -8.59
CA MET A 1 3.34 -7.17 -8.21
C MET A 1 3.26 -7.31 -6.70
N LEU A 2 2.32 -6.64 -6.04
CA LEU A 2 2.06 -6.68 -4.60
C LEU A 2 0.63 -7.13 -4.35
N SER A 3 0.47 -8.17 -3.54
CA SER A 3 -0.81 -8.74 -3.08
C SER A 3 -0.60 -9.39 -1.71
N GLN A 4 -1.69 -9.79 -1.04
CA GLN A 4 -1.65 -10.47 0.26
C GLN A 4 -0.70 -11.69 0.27
N ASP A 5 -0.55 -12.39 -0.85
CA ASP A 5 0.28 -13.60 -0.96
C ASP A 5 1.78 -13.35 -0.70
N HIS A 6 2.24 -12.10 -0.82
CA HIS A 6 3.65 -11.75 -0.66
C HIS A 6 4.07 -11.52 0.81
N ILE A 7 3.12 -11.43 1.75
CA ILE A 7 3.42 -11.11 3.17
C ILE A 7 4.33 -12.19 3.80
N LEU A 8 4.09 -13.46 3.49
CA LEU A 8 4.87 -14.56 4.03
C LEU A 8 6.33 -14.54 3.52
N GLU A 9 6.56 -14.04 2.31
CA GLU A 9 7.89 -13.89 1.76
C GLU A 9 8.64 -12.74 2.46
N PHE A 10 8.01 -11.56 2.54
CA PHE A 10 8.63 -10.40 3.20
C PHE A 10 8.96 -10.66 4.67
N SER A 11 8.09 -11.37 5.40
CA SER A 11 8.32 -11.67 6.82
C SER A 11 9.48 -12.62 7.07
N LYS A 12 9.87 -13.43 6.07
CA LYS A 12 11.03 -14.33 6.16
C LYS A 12 12.34 -13.64 5.81
N ILE A 13 12.30 -12.70 4.87
CA ILE A 13 13.50 -12.10 4.28
C ILE A 13 13.90 -10.81 5.02
N ASN A 14 12.92 -10.03 5.46
CA ASN A 14 13.16 -8.73 6.05
C ASN A 14 13.15 -8.80 7.58
N ALA A 15 14.16 -8.19 8.19
CA ALA A 15 14.16 -7.98 9.64
C ALA A 15 12.99 -7.05 10.02
N PRO A 16 12.29 -7.30 11.14
CA PRO A 16 11.27 -6.40 11.65
C PRO A 16 11.79 -4.97 11.84
N PHE A 17 10.90 -3.98 11.73
CA PHE A 17 11.28 -2.61 12.08
C PHE A 17 11.74 -2.54 13.54
N PRO A 18 12.82 -1.79 13.84
CA PRO A 18 13.18 -1.50 15.22
C PRO A 18 12.01 -0.83 15.95
N GLN A 19 11.73 -1.23 17.19
CA GLN A 19 10.60 -0.68 17.97
C GLN A 19 10.63 0.85 18.03
N LYS A 20 11.82 1.44 18.22
CA LYS A 20 12.01 2.89 18.23
C LYS A 20 11.60 3.56 16.91
N PHE A 21 11.84 2.90 15.77
CA PHE A 21 11.42 3.42 14.46
C PHE A 21 9.90 3.39 14.32
N ILE A 22 9.24 2.34 14.82
CA ILE A 22 7.78 2.27 14.86
C ILE A 22 7.26 3.47 15.66
N GLU A 23 7.71 3.62 16.91
CA GLU A 23 7.22 4.64 17.85
C GLU A 23 7.49 6.08 17.41
N GLU A 24 8.69 6.36 16.91
CA GLU A 24 9.10 7.73 16.56
C GLU A 24 8.73 8.15 15.14
N VAL A 25 8.44 7.19 14.24
CA VAL A 25 8.23 7.45 12.81
C VAL A 25 6.90 6.88 12.31
N LEU A 26 6.73 5.57 12.30
CA LEU A 26 5.54 4.95 11.68
C LEU A 26 4.24 5.37 12.36
N LEU A 27 4.22 5.44 13.71
CA LEU A 27 3.03 5.91 14.45
C LEU A 27 2.65 7.36 14.13
N LYS A 28 3.56 8.18 13.58
CA LYS A 28 3.27 9.55 13.14
C LYS A 28 2.74 9.62 11.71
N TRP A 29 3.06 8.63 10.89
CA TRP A 29 2.59 8.54 9.49
C TRP A 29 1.22 7.87 9.40
N GLU A 30 0.92 7.00 10.35
CA GLU A 30 -0.25 6.16 10.35
C GLU A 30 -1.37 6.72 11.21
N THR A 31 -2.60 6.57 10.70
CA THR A 31 -3.83 6.81 11.43
C THR A 31 -4.51 5.47 11.66
N GLU A 32 -5.35 5.35 12.71
CA GLU A 32 -6.08 4.12 13.05
C GLU A 32 -5.13 2.97 13.43
N ILE A 33 -4.43 3.15 14.54
CA ILE A 33 -3.52 2.14 15.11
C ILE A 33 -4.11 1.66 16.43
N ASP A 34 -4.14 0.34 16.61
CA ASP A 34 -4.56 -0.33 17.82
C ASP A 34 -3.46 -1.30 18.32
N GLU A 35 -3.76 -2.03 19.39
CA GLU A 35 -2.85 -3.01 19.99
C GLU A 35 -2.58 -4.24 19.11
N TYR A 36 -3.37 -4.44 18.03
CA TYR A 36 -3.22 -5.54 17.07
C TYR A 36 -2.52 -5.09 15.79
N THR A 37 -2.07 -3.84 15.73
CA THR A 37 -1.47 -3.29 14.52
C THR A 37 -0.01 -3.71 14.40
N GLU A 38 0.33 -4.34 13.28
CA GLU A 38 1.66 -4.82 12.95
C GLU A 38 2.24 -4.05 11.76
N PHE A 39 3.57 -3.87 11.78
CA PHE A 39 4.32 -3.25 10.69
C PHE A 39 5.43 -4.17 10.22
N LEU A 40 5.55 -4.35 8.91
CA LEU A 40 6.60 -5.15 8.29
C LEU A 40 7.25 -4.36 7.15
N PRO A 41 8.59 -4.22 7.13
CA PRO A 41 9.27 -3.65 5.97
C PRO A 41 9.14 -4.57 4.76
N CYS A 42 8.87 -4.00 3.57
CA CYS A 42 8.83 -4.76 2.32
C CYS A 42 10.07 -4.46 1.46
N PHE A 43 10.11 -3.29 0.82
CA PHE A 43 11.24 -2.85 0.00
C PHE A 43 11.16 -1.36 -0.30
N SER A 44 12.23 -0.77 -0.81
CA SER A 44 12.27 0.58 -1.36
C SER A 44 12.24 0.54 -2.89
N LEU A 45 11.60 1.52 -3.53
CA LEU A 45 11.78 1.76 -4.97
C LEU A 45 13.10 2.52 -5.21
N PRO A 46 13.58 2.67 -6.46
CA PRO A 46 14.80 3.43 -6.74
C PRO A 46 14.75 4.82 -6.12
N VAL A 47 15.82 5.17 -5.40
CA VAL A 47 15.99 6.48 -4.75
C VAL A 47 15.96 7.58 -5.81
N GLN A 48 15.14 8.61 -5.55
CA GLN A 48 15.03 9.77 -6.41
C GLN A 48 15.81 10.95 -5.84
N GLU A 49 16.09 11.94 -6.68
CA GLU A 49 16.86 13.11 -6.26
C GLU A 49 16.19 13.87 -5.10
N ASN A 50 14.86 13.93 -5.07
CA ASN A 50 14.10 14.75 -4.12
C ASN A 50 13.45 13.95 -2.98
N TYR A 51 13.28 12.64 -3.15
CA TYR A 51 12.54 11.82 -2.20
C TYR A 51 13.02 10.36 -2.18
N LEU A 52 12.68 9.67 -1.09
CA LEU A 52 12.90 8.25 -0.89
C LEU A 52 11.54 7.53 -0.85
N PRO A 53 11.23 6.70 -1.87
CA PRO A 53 10.02 5.88 -1.87
C PRO A 53 10.24 4.56 -1.10
N LEU A 54 9.38 4.30 -0.12
CA LEU A 54 9.44 3.12 0.76
C LEU A 54 8.09 2.41 0.78
N ILE A 55 8.11 1.08 0.77
CA ILE A 55 6.92 0.25 0.91
C ILE A 55 7.05 -0.58 2.18
N TYR A 56 6.03 -0.48 3.04
CA TYR A 56 5.83 -1.38 4.17
C TYR A 56 4.44 -1.96 4.14
N TRP A 57 4.27 -3.07 4.84
CA TRP A 57 2.98 -3.66 5.11
C TRP A 57 2.49 -3.24 6.49
N LYS A 58 1.21 -2.92 6.59
CA LYS A 58 0.48 -2.68 7.83
C LYS A 58 -0.62 -3.71 7.97
N GLY A 59 -0.57 -4.50 9.02
CA GLY A 59 -1.67 -5.38 9.42
C GLY A 59 -2.45 -4.74 10.55
N GLY A 60 -3.77 -4.72 10.45
CA GLY A 60 -4.67 -4.36 11.53
C GLY A 60 -5.88 -5.30 11.56
N LEU A 61 -6.82 -5.04 12.46
CA LEU A 61 -8.01 -5.87 12.55
C LEU A 61 -8.85 -5.78 11.27
N MET A 62 -9.03 -6.92 10.58
CA MET A 62 -9.80 -7.06 9.33
C MET A 62 -9.32 -6.18 8.15
N LYS A 63 -8.16 -5.51 8.27
CA LYS A 63 -7.62 -4.60 7.26
C LYS A 63 -6.12 -4.76 7.17
N TYR A 64 -5.65 -5.19 6.01
CA TYR A 64 -4.24 -5.43 5.73
C TYR A 64 -3.84 -4.62 4.49
N GLU A 65 -2.77 -3.85 4.56
CA GLU A 65 -2.42 -2.87 3.54
C GLU A 65 -0.93 -2.91 3.22
N PHE A 66 -0.56 -2.92 1.94
CA PHE A 66 0.73 -2.45 1.48
C PHE A 66 0.65 -0.95 1.28
N ILE A 67 1.54 -0.22 1.93
CA ILE A 67 1.55 1.23 1.99
C ILE A 67 2.82 1.72 1.33
N LEU A 68 2.66 2.56 0.30
CA LEU A 68 3.74 3.33 -0.29
C LEU A 68 3.80 4.68 0.38
N VAL A 69 4.99 5.04 0.86
CA VAL A 69 5.30 6.38 1.33
C VAL A 69 6.44 6.97 0.53
N THR A 70 6.43 8.29 0.42
CA THR A 70 7.58 9.07 -0.03
C THR A 70 8.01 9.97 1.11
N VAL A 71 9.30 10.01 1.37
CA VAL A 71 9.88 10.89 2.40
C VAL A 71 10.94 11.79 1.78
N ASN A 72 11.06 13.02 2.27
CA ASN A 72 12.13 13.91 1.83
C ASN A 72 13.48 13.50 2.45
N LYS A 73 14.56 14.19 2.08
CA LYS A 73 15.92 13.93 2.60
C LYS A 73 16.08 14.14 4.11
N SER A 74 15.17 14.89 4.76
CA SER A 74 15.17 15.05 6.22
C SER A 74 14.32 13.99 6.93
N GLY A 75 13.76 13.01 6.20
CA GLY A 75 12.94 11.93 6.74
C GLY A 75 11.50 12.33 7.05
N GLN A 76 11.05 13.49 6.59
CA GLN A 76 9.67 13.92 6.74
C GLN A 76 8.79 13.31 5.64
N LEU A 77 7.60 12.87 6.02
CA LEU A 77 6.61 12.32 5.10
C LEU A 77 6.16 13.38 4.08
N ILE A 78 6.21 13.04 2.80
CA ILE A 78 5.65 13.84 1.70
C ILE A 78 4.27 13.27 1.34
N SER A 79 4.21 11.97 1.05
CA SER A 79 2.96 11.32 0.65
C SER A 79 2.87 9.91 1.24
N ARG A 80 1.62 9.46 1.41
CA ARG A 80 1.26 8.13 1.91
C ARG A 80 0.02 7.64 1.18
N LYS A 81 0.12 6.47 0.53
CA LYS A 81 -1.02 5.82 -0.14
C LYS A 81 -1.01 4.31 0.11
N PRO A 82 -2.14 3.70 0.52
CA PRO A 82 -2.30 2.26 0.37
C PRO A 82 -2.33 1.93 -1.13
N ILE A 83 -1.56 0.93 -1.54
CA ILE A 83 -1.42 0.53 -2.95
C ILE A 83 -1.96 -0.88 -3.22
N ALA A 84 -2.02 -1.73 -2.20
CA ALA A 84 -2.70 -3.02 -2.24
C ALA A 84 -3.30 -3.30 -0.86
N SER A 85 -4.42 -4.00 -0.81
CA SER A 85 -5.15 -4.20 0.44
C SER A 85 -5.99 -5.47 0.46
N THR A 86 -6.32 -5.93 1.66
CA THR A 86 -7.40 -6.88 1.92
C THR A 86 -8.20 -6.33 3.09
N ILE A 87 -9.48 -6.07 2.85
CA ILE A 87 -10.40 -5.47 3.81
C ILE A 87 -11.62 -6.37 3.92
N ALA A 88 -11.87 -6.91 5.12
CA ALA A 88 -13.05 -7.68 5.44
C ALA A 88 -14.09 -6.79 6.13
N GLU A 89 -15.25 -6.63 5.50
CA GLU A 89 -16.38 -5.83 6.00
C GLU A 89 -17.63 -6.71 6.05
N GLY A 90 -17.97 -7.24 7.23
CA GLY A 90 -19.09 -8.17 7.39
C GLY A 90 -18.87 -9.45 6.57
N SER A 91 -19.71 -9.67 5.57
CA SER A 91 -19.63 -10.83 4.65
C SER A 91 -18.99 -10.48 3.30
N ILE A 92 -18.31 -9.34 3.18
CA ILE A 92 -17.65 -8.88 1.95
C ILE A 92 -16.16 -8.80 2.19
N ILE A 93 -15.38 -9.35 1.26
CA ILE A 93 -13.93 -9.19 1.22
C ILE A 93 -13.59 -8.34 0.01
N LYS A 94 -13.02 -7.16 0.24
CA LYS A 94 -12.44 -6.29 -0.78
C LYS A 94 -10.95 -6.58 -0.86
N GLN A 95 -10.44 -6.83 -2.06
CA GLN A 95 -9.02 -7.08 -2.27
C GLN A 95 -8.50 -6.20 -3.39
N SER A 96 -7.25 -5.79 -3.28
CA SER A 96 -6.54 -5.11 -4.35
C SER A 96 -5.11 -5.60 -4.47
N ALA A 97 -4.60 -5.58 -5.71
CA ALA A 97 -3.22 -5.87 -6.03
C ALA A 97 -2.62 -4.72 -6.82
N ALA A 98 -1.33 -4.43 -6.55
CA ALA A 98 -0.60 -3.35 -7.20
C ALA A 98 0.48 -3.90 -8.13
N TYR A 99 0.69 -3.24 -9.26
CA TYR A 99 1.88 -3.36 -10.07
C TYR A 99 2.54 -1.98 -10.16
N ILE A 100 3.85 -1.93 -9.93
CA ILE A 100 4.67 -0.72 -10.01
C ILE A 100 5.72 -0.99 -11.08
N ASP A 101 5.83 -0.11 -12.06
CA ASP A 101 6.81 -0.22 -13.13
C ASP A 101 8.08 0.61 -12.88
N GLU A 102 9.00 0.56 -13.84
CA GLU A 102 10.28 1.26 -13.79
C GLU A 102 10.14 2.78 -13.89
N GLU A 103 9.01 3.28 -14.40
CA GLU A 103 8.68 4.71 -14.52
C GLU A 103 7.90 5.23 -13.29
N LEU A 104 7.78 4.41 -12.23
CA LEU A 104 7.04 4.73 -11.00
C LEU A 104 5.53 4.95 -11.21
N GLN A 105 4.98 4.41 -12.29
CA GLN A 105 3.53 4.30 -12.44
C GLN A 105 3.03 3.09 -11.65
N ILE A 106 1.91 3.30 -10.96
CA ILE A 106 1.31 2.32 -10.06
C ILE A 106 -0.06 1.98 -10.63
N THR A 107 -0.22 0.76 -11.12
CA THR A 107 -1.53 0.22 -11.50
C THR A 107 -2.09 -0.61 -10.35
N ILE A 108 -3.31 -0.31 -9.92
CA ILE A 108 -4.04 -1.08 -8.90
C ILE A 108 -5.26 -1.71 -9.55
N ILE A 109 -5.42 -3.00 -9.35
CA ILE A 109 -6.67 -3.71 -9.66
C ILE A 109 -7.32 -4.06 -8.34
N ALA A 110 -8.54 -3.57 -8.12
CA ALA A 110 -9.34 -3.87 -6.95
C ALA A 110 -10.58 -4.66 -7.36
N GLY A 111 -10.98 -5.62 -6.53
CA GLY A 111 -12.22 -6.36 -6.67
C GLY A 111 -12.85 -6.63 -5.32
N GLN A 112 -14.07 -7.15 -5.33
CA GLN A 112 -14.77 -7.55 -4.12
C GLN A 112 -15.48 -8.87 -4.34
N ASN A 113 -15.55 -9.69 -3.30
CA ASN A 113 -16.29 -10.95 -3.29
C ASN A 113 -17.12 -11.06 -2.02
N ALA A 114 -18.21 -11.84 -2.11
CA ALA A 114 -18.87 -12.31 -0.91
C ALA A 114 -18.00 -13.39 -0.24
N ASP A 115 -18.04 -13.45 1.09
CA ASP A 115 -17.31 -14.46 1.86
C ASP A 115 -17.70 -15.88 1.39
N GLY A 116 -16.70 -16.67 0.98
CA GLY A 116 -16.88 -18.01 0.42
C GLY A 116 -17.31 -18.11 -1.05
N SER A 117 -17.41 -17.01 -1.82
CA SER A 117 -17.71 -17.04 -3.26
C SER A 117 -16.46 -17.04 -4.15
N LEU A 118 -16.58 -17.55 -5.38
CA LEU A 118 -15.55 -17.40 -6.42
C LEU A 118 -15.39 -15.93 -6.82
N TYR A 119 -14.18 -15.57 -7.25
CA TYR A 119 -13.84 -14.22 -7.72
C TYR A 119 -14.66 -13.81 -8.95
N ASP A 120 -15.35 -12.67 -8.89
CA ASP A 120 -16.07 -12.09 -10.02
C ASP A 120 -15.25 -10.94 -10.66
N SER A 121 -14.66 -11.21 -11.82
CA SER A 121 -13.88 -10.24 -12.58
C SER A 121 -14.68 -9.03 -13.05
N SER A 122 -16.02 -9.13 -13.15
CA SER A 122 -16.88 -8.03 -13.58
C SER A 122 -17.02 -6.92 -12.53
N LEU A 123 -16.71 -7.23 -11.26
CA LEU A 123 -16.70 -6.26 -10.15
C LEU A 123 -15.35 -5.57 -9.97
N SER A 124 -14.40 -5.80 -10.88
CA SER A 124 -13.05 -5.27 -10.74
C SER A 124 -12.92 -3.86 -11.31
N GLN A 125 -12.26 -2.99 -10.55
CA GLN A 125 -11.95 -1.63 -10.94
C GLN A 125 -10.44 -1.46 -11.05
N LYS A 126 -10.01 -0.72 -12.08
CA LYS A 126 -8.62 -0.34 -12.28
C LYS A 126 -8.43 1.11 -11.83
N PHE A 127 -7.38 1.34 -11.05
CA PHE A 127 -6.90 2.66 -10.67
C PHE A 127 -5.45 2.81 -11.10
N SER A 128 -5.04 4.02 -11.45
CA SER A 128 -3.66 4.33 -11.79
C SER A 128 -3.18 5.48 -10.92
N MET A 129 -1.95 5.40 -10.41
CA MET A 129 -1.30 6.49 -9.69
C MET A 129 0.09 6.71 -10.25
N GLU A 130 0.64 7.91 -9.99
CA GLU A 130 2.00 8.28 -10.35
C GLU A 130 2.67 8.95 -9.14
N ILE A 131 3.97 8.69 -8.97
CA ILE A 131 4.82 9.45 -8.05
C ILE A 131 5.47 10.60 -8.80
N LEU A 132 5.06 11.84 -8.50
CA LEU A 132 5.60 13.04 -9.13
C LEU A 132 7.05 13.32 -8.71
N TYR A 133 7.74 14.20 -9.43
CA TYR A 133 9.14 14.58 -9.17
C TYR A 133 9.38 15.19 -7.77
N ASN A 134 8.35 15.76 -7.15
CA ASN A 134 8.37 16.32 -5.80
C ASN A 134 8.07 15.27 -4.71
N GLY A 135 7.77 14.03 -5.11
CA GLY A 135 7.40 12.93 -4.22
C GLY A 135 5.91 12.84 -3.91
N GLU A 136 5.05 13.70 -4.46
CA GLU A 136 3.60 13.55 -4.28
C GLU A 136 3.08 12.33 -5.06
N ILE A 137 2.21 11.55 -4.43
CA ILE A 137 1.53 10.42 -5.10
C ILE A 137 0.12 10.88 -5.49
N VAL A 138 -0.14 10.92 -6.80
CA VAL A 138 -1.41 11.41 -7.36
C VAL A 138 -2.19 10.29 -8.03
N LEU A 139 -3.52 10.31 -7.90
CA LEU A 139 -4.42 9.43 -8.66
C LEU A 139 -4.60 9.98 -10.06
N LEU A 140 -4.34 9.17 -11.07
CA LEU A 140 -4.64 9.46 -12.46
C LEU A 140 -6.10 9.08 -12.68
N LEU A 141 -6.96 10.09 -12.86
CA LEU A 141 -8.34 9.88 -13.25
C LEU A 141 -8.37 9.52 -14.74
N ASP A 142 -9.01 8.39 -15.08
CA ASP A 142 -9.39 8.13 -16.46
C ASP A 142 -10.60 9.02 -16.79
N ASP A 143 -10.46 9.92 -17.78
CA ASP A 143 -11.52 10.81 -18.29
C ASP A 143 -12.75 10.05 -18.89
N ASN A 144 -12.73 8.72 -18.88
CA ASN A 144 -13.77 7.86 -19.48
C ASN A 144 -14.78 7.26 -18.49
N PHE A 145 -14.77 7.65 -17.21
CA PHE A 145 -15.79 7.22 -16.26
C PHE A 145 -16.87 8.30 -16.07
N ASN A 146 -17.76 8.43 -17.06
CA ASN A 146 -19.09 8.99 -16.83
C ASN A 146 -19.97 7.88 -16.24
N LEU A 147 -20.31 8.00 -14.96
CA LEU A 147 -21.48 7.35 -14.36
C LEU A 147 -22.73 8.17 -14.65
#